data_AF-A0A2A5JRR6-F1
#
_entry.id   AF-A0A2A5JRR6-F1
#
_cell.length_a   1.000
_cell.length_b   1.000
_cell.length_c   1.000
_cell.angle_alpha   90.00
_cell.angle_beta   90.00
_cell.angle_gamma   90.00
#
_symmetry.space_group_name_H-M   'P 1'
#
loop_
_entity.id
_entity.type
_entity.pdbx_description
1 polymer ?
#
loop_
_entity_poly.entity_id
_entity_poly.type
_entity_poly.pdbx_seq_one_letter_code
_entity_poly.pdbx_strand_id
1 'polypeptide(L)'
;MTHGGAGAIFPLLILLLVSLPITLIWVFRGQGNARKRRVIGFSQIANFAIAIILCFSGVTYLQSIGFVAAFIVLIAMLFTPLVLKNRV
;
A
#
# COMPACT_ATOMS: atom_id res chain seq x y z
N MET A 1 16.24 -16.69 -10.29
CA MET A 1 16.27 -15.49 -9.43
C MET A 1 17.26 -14.49 -10.03
N THR A 2 16.79 -13.60 -10.89
CA THR A 2 17.63 -12.59 -11.55
C THR A 2 17.95 -11.46 -10.56
N HIS A 3 19.22 -11.04 -10.53
CA HIS A 3 19.75 -10.07 -9.56
C HIS A 3 19.12 -8.67 -9.61
N GLY A 4 18.23 -8.38 -10.59
CA GLY A 4 17.45 -7.14 -10.65
C GLY A 4 16.26 -7.07 -9.69
N GLY A 5 15.70 -8.20 -9.25
CA GLY A 5 14.54 -8.23 -8.34
C GLY A 5 14.89 -7.84 -6.90
N ALA A 6 16.10 -8.17 -6.44
CA ALA A 6 16.54 -7.88 -5.08
C ALA A 6 16.68 -6.37 -4.79
N GLY A 7 17.12 -5.59 -5.80
CA GLY A 7 17.26 -4.14 -5.66
C GLY A 7 15.92 -3.40 -5.57
N ALA A 8 14.87 -3.91 -6.21
CA ALA A 8 13.56 -3.27 -6.25
C ALA A 8 12.68 -3.61 -5.02
N ILE A 9 12.99 -4.71 -4.32
CA ILE A 9 12.33 -5.09 -3.06
C ILE A 9 12.67 -4.11 -1.92
N PHE A 10 13.90 -3.57 -1.91
CA PHE A 10 14.34 -2.64 -0.85
C PHE A 10 13.49 -1.37 -0.76
N PRO A 11 13.24 -0.64 -1.87
CA PRO A 11 12.32 0.49 -1.89
C PRO A 11 10.90 0.12 -1.43
N LEU A 12 10.37 -1.04 -1.86
CA LEU A 12 9.04 -1.50 -1.42
C LEU A 12 8.97 -1.74 0.09
N LEU A 13 10.02 -2.32 0.68
CA LEU A 13 10.08 -2.55 2.11
C LEU A 13 10.13 -1.24 2.90
N ILE A 14 10.91 -0.26 2.44
CA ILE A 14 10.96 1.07 3.05
C ILE A 14 9.59 1.75 2.94
N LEU A 15 8.98 1.73 1.76
CA LEU A 15 7.65 2.28 1.53
C LEU A 15 6.60 1.60 2.42
N LEU A 16 6.67 0.28 2.60
CA LEU A 16 5.78 -0.47 3.50
C LEU A 16 5.94 -0.05 4.96
N LEU A 17 7.19 0.02 5.44
CA LEU A 17 7.51 0.42 6.80
C LEU A 17 7.04 1.84 7.12
N VAL A 18 6.95 2.72 6.13
CA VAL A 18 6.51 4.10 6.32
C VAL A 18 5.00 4.24 6.10
N SER A 19 4.46 3.71 5.00
CA SER A 19 3.06 3.94 4.60
C SER A 19 2.07 3.22 5.50
N LEU A 20 2.38 2.00 5.96
CA LEU A 20 1.49 1.19 6.77
C LEU A 20 1.22 1.82 8.15
N PRO A 21 2.22 2.21 8.96
CA PRO A 21 1.95 2.86 10.24
C PRO A 21 1.25 4.20 10.05
N ILE A 22 1.62 5.02 9.06
CA ILE A 22 0.94 6.30 8.80
C ILE A 22 -0.54 6.06 8.47
N THR A 23 -0.84 5.08 7.62
CA THR A 23 -2.21 4.71 7.26
C THR A 23 -2.98 4.22 8.48
N LEU A 24 -2.41 3.33 9.29
CA LEU A 24 -3.07 2.84 10.50
C LEU A 24 -3.31 3.94 11.52
N ILE A 25 -2.32 4.80 11.77
CA ILE A 25 -2.46 5.97 12.65
C ILE A 25 -3.60 6.85 12.14
N TRP A 26 -3.66 7.13 10.83
CA TRP A 26 -4.75 7.92 10.27
C TRP A 26 -6.09 7.19 10.33
N VAL A 27 -6.17 5.88 10.16
CA VAL A 27 -7.42 5.10 10.25
C VAL A 27 -8.01 5.10 11.66
N PHE A 28 -7.17 5.06 12.70
CA PHE A 28 -7.63 5.01 14.08
C PHE A 28 -7.68 6.36 14.77
N ARG A 29 -6.73 7.26 14.51
CA ARG A 29 -6.53 8.54 15.22
C ARG A 29 -6.70 9.80 14.37
N GLY A 30 -6.92 9.67 13.07
CA GLY A 30 -7.26 10.80 12.20
C GLY A 30 -8.53 11.54 12.65
N GLN A 31 -8.69 12.77 12.17
CA GLN A 31 -9.91 13.57 12.35
C GLN A 31 -10.92 13.25 11.26
N GLY A 32 -12.19 13.62 11.47
CA GLY A 32 -13.26 13.36 10.50
C GLY A 32 -14.09 12.12 10.77
N ASN A 33 -14.92 11.73 9.79
CA ASN A 33 -15.82 10.57 9.91
C ASN A 33 -15.04 9.25 10.00
N ALA A 34 -15.02 8.66 11.21
CA ALA A 34 -14.31 7.43 11.51
C ALA A 34 -14.73 6.24 10.63
N ARG A 35 -16.02 6.12 10.26
CA ARG A 35 -16.51 5.03 9.42
C ARG A 35 -15.94 5.14 8.00
N LYS A 36 -15.99 6.33 7.41
CA LYS A 36 -15.43 6.58 6.06
C LYS A 36 -13.92 6.33 6.02
N ARG A 37 -13.18 6.84 7.01
CA ARG A 37 -11.72 6.63 7.11
C ARG A 37 -11.35 5.15 7.18
N ARG A 38 -12.05 4.37 8.02
CA ARG A 38 -11.84 2.92 8.12
C ARG A 38 -12.10 2.22 6.80
N VAL A 39 -13.21 2.51 6.13
CA VAL A 39 -13.52 1.89 4.82
C VAL A 39 -12.42 2.17 3.80
N ILE A 40 -11.93 3.42 3.72
CA ILE A 40 -10.86 3.80 2.79
C ILE A 40 -9.55 3.07 3.14
N GLY A 41 -9.11 3.15 4.41
CA GLY A 41 -7.84 2.54 4.81
C GLY A 41 -7.85 1.02 4.71
N PHE A 42 -8.93 0.35 5.12
CA PHE A 42 -9.05 -1.10 4.97
C PHE A 42 -9.16 -1.53 3.50
N SER A 43 -9.81 -0.73 2.63
CA SER A 43 -9.84 -1.00 1.18
C SER A 43 -8.43 -0.93 0.58
N GLN A 44 -7.60 0.02 1.01
CA GLN A 44 -6.21 0.08 0.57
C GLN A 44 -5.41 -1.12 1.05
N ILE A 45 -5.58 -1.53 2.31
CA ILE A 45 -4.90 -2.71 2.88
C ILE A 45 -5.29 -3.98 2.10
N ALA A 46 -6.58 -4.12 1.75
CA ALA A 46 -7.05 -5.24 0.93
C ALA A 46 -6.42 -5.23 -0.47
N ASN A 47 -6.39 -4.08 -1.15
CA ASN A 47 -5.73 -3.95 -2.45
C ASN A 47 -4.23 -4.26 -2.38
N PHE A 48 -3.56 -3.84 -1.29
CA PHE A 48 -2.16 -4.17 -1.07
C PHE A 48 -1.96 -5.68 -0.90
N ALA A 49 -2.81 -6.36 -0.12
CA ALA A 49 -2.75 -7.82 0.04
C ALA A 49 -2.91 -8.56 -1.30
N ILE A 50 -3.83 -8.11 -2.17
CA ILE A 50 -3.99 -8.66 -3.53
C ILE A 50 -2.72 -8.47 -4.36
N ALA A 51 -2.10 -7.28 -4.29
CA ALA A 51 -0.86 -7.00 -5.00
C ALA A 51 0.30 -7.91 -4.53
N ILE A 52 0.39 -8.19 -3.22
CA ILE A 52 1.36 -9.15 -2.68
C ILE A 52 1.13 -10.55 -3.23
N ILE A 53 -0.12 -11.02 -3.27
CA ILE A 53 -0.45 -12.36 -3.82
C ILE A 53 0.03 -12.46 -5.27
N LEU A 54 -0.19 -11.41 -6.06
CA LEU A 54 0.29 -11.32 -7.44
C LEU A 54 1.82 -11.35 -7.54
N CYS A 55 2.55 -10.68 -6.64
CA CYS A 55 4.02 -10.73 -6.57
C CYS A 55 4.60 -12.14 -6.38
N PHE A 56 3.85 -13.03 -5.71
CA PHE A 56 4.25 -14.42 -5.47
C PHE A 56 3.69 -15.41 -6.51
N SER A 57 3.05 -14.91 -7.56
CA SER A 57 2.58 -15.75 -8.66
C SER A 57 3.74 -16.41 -9.40
N GLY A 58 3.56 -17.68 -9.82
CA GLY A 58 4.51 -18.38 -10.69
C GLY A 58 4.53 -17.86 -12.14
N VAL A 59 3.65 -16.92 -12.48
CA VAL A 59 3.58 -16.30 -13.82
C VAL A 59 4.31 -14.96 -13.79
N THR A 60 5.40 -14.84 -14.58
CA THR A 60 6.28 -13.66 -14.61
C THR A 60 5.55 -12.34 -14.88
N TYR A 61 4.51 -12.37 -15.73
CA TYR A 61 3.68 -11.21 -16.03
C TYR A 61 2.83 -10.77 -14.84
N LEU A 62 2.21 -11.71 -14.13
CA LEU A 62 1.43 -11.44 -12.91
C LEU A 62 2.32 -10.92 -11.79
N GLN A 63 3.53 -11.46 -11.66
CA GLN A 63 4.53 -10.98 -10.70
C GLN A 63 4.90 -9.51 -10.95
N SER A 64 5.13 -9.14 -12.20
CA SER A 64 5.44 -7.75 -12.59
C SER A 64 4.28 -6.81 -12.30
N ILE A 65 3.04 -7.22 -12.60
CA ILE A 65 1.83 -6.46 -12.27
C ILE A 65 1.69 -6.29 -10.75
N GLY A 66 1.86 -7.37 -9.99
CA GLY A 66 1.79 -7.34 -8.53
C GLY A 66 2.79 -6.36 -7.94
N PHE A 67 4.02 -6.36 -8.46
CA PHE A 67 5.07 -5.46 -8.02
C PHE A 67 4.72 -3.98 -8.25
N VAL A 68 4.28 -3.65 -9.47
CA VAL A 68 3.86 -2.29 -9.83
C VAL A 68 2.64 -1.85 -9.01
N ALA A 69 1.65 -2.74 -8.86
CA ALA A 69 0.46 -2.47 -8.07
C ALA A 69 0.80 -2.23 -6.59
N ALA A 70 1.68 -3.04 -6.01
CA ALA A 70 2.14 -2.89 -4.63
C ALA A 70 2.81 -1.52 -4.44
N PHE A 71 3.67 -1.11 -5.37
CA PHE A 71 4.32 0.19 -5.34
C PHE A 71 3.33 1.36 -5.37
N ILE A 72 2.38 1.32 -6.30
CA ILE A 72 1.34 2.36 -6.44
C ILE A 72 0.47 2.43 -5.18
N VAL A 73 0.03 1.28 -4.64
CA VAL A 73 -0.82 1.24 -3.46
C VAL A 73 -0.09 1.79 -2.23
N LEU A 74 1.20 1.48 -2.05
CA LEU A 74 2.00 2.03 -0.94
C LEU A 74 2.15 3.54 -1.02
N ILE A 75 2.35 4.08 -2.22
CA ILE A 75 2.35 5.53 -2.46
C ILE A 75 0.98 6.12 -2.13
N ALA A 76 -0.09 5.51 -2.63
CA ALA A 76 -1.46 5.98 -2.36
C ALA A 76 -1.76 5.98 -0.86
N MET A 77 -1.39 4.93 -0.14
CA MET A 77 -1.50 4.82 1.32
C MET A 77 -0.76 5.95 2.05
N LEU A 78 0.44 6.32 1.58
CA LEU A 78 1.21 7.42 2.15
C LEU A 78 0.51 8.78 1.99
N PHE A 79 -0.08 9.04 0.81
CA PHE A 79 -0.70 10.32 0.49
C PHE A 79 -2.15 10.45 0.93
N THR A 80 -2.90 9.36 1.02
CA THR A 80 -4.30 9.33 1.48
C THR A 80 -4.54 10.13 2.77
N PRO A 81 -3.79 9.91 3.85
CA PRO A 81 -3.97 10.68 5.08
C PRO A 81 -3.65 12.16 4.90
N LEU A 82 -2.72 12.53 4.02
CA LEU A 82 -2.36 13.92 3.73
C LEU A 82 -3.45 14.64 2.92
N VAL A 83 -3.98 13.97 1.88
CA VAL A 83 -5.01 14.53 0.99
C VAL A 83 -6.37 14.62 1.67
N LEU A 84 -6.68 13.65 2.52
CA LEU A 84 -8.00 13.50 3.14
C LEU A 84 -8.10 14.11 4.55
N LYS A 85 -7.00 14.60 5.14
CA LYS A 85 -6.97 15.17 6.50
C LYS A 85 -8.06 16.21 6.77
N ASN A 86 -8.40 17.02 5.75
CA ASN A 86 -9.32 18.15 5.87
C ASN A 86 -10.66 17.94 5.12
N ARG A 87 -10.92 16.75 4.56
CA ARG A 87 -12.07 16.51 3.66
C ARG A 87 -13.04 15.41 4.12
N VAL A 88 -12.72 14.67 5.17
CA VAL A 88 -13.46 13.46 5.60
C VAL A 88 -14.06 13.64 6.97
#